data_AF-A0A8H5DXB8-F1
#
_entry.id   AF-A0A8H5DXB8-F1
#
_cell.length_a   1.000
_cell.length_b   1.000
_cell.length_c   1.000
_cell.angle_alpha   90.00
_cell.angle_beta   90.00
_cell.angle_gamma   90.00
#
_symmetry.space_group_name_H-M   'P 1'
#
loop_
_entity.id
_entity.type
_entity.pdbx_description
1 polymer ?
#
loop_
_entity_poly.entity_id
_entity_poly.type
_entity_poly.pdbx_seq_one_letter_code
_entity_poly.pdbx_strand_id
1 'polypeptide(L)'
;MSSSHASLSAATDDRKARLAKLKNLKRKQPGDEIVAPESERGQSPAVEPDVSRLHVSGRNYDPETRGPKLGFEQDPTLNLDKPTLEEQAAEVEAEIKQKAAE
;
A
#
# COMPACT_ATOMS: atom_id res chain seq x y z
N MET A 1 -4.83 24.11 12.34
CA MET A 1 -4.04 23.89 11.11
C MET A 1 -2.80 24.78 10.98
N SER A 2 -2.72 25.97 11.61
CA SER A 2 -1.53 26.86 11.49
C SER A 2 -0.26 26.32 12.18
N SER A 3 -0.39 25.63 13.31
CA SER A 3 0.75 25.08 14.07
C SER A 3 1.52 23.98 13.33
N SER A 4 0.86 23.19 12.49
CA SER A 4 1.48 22.12 11.69
C SER A 4 2.35 22.65 10.55
N HIS A 5 2.02 23.81 9.98
CA HIS A 5 2.84 24.46 8.95
C HIS A 5 4.11 25.07 9.54
N ALA A 6 4.02 25.63 10.75
CA ALA A 6 5.18 26.19 11.46
C ALA A 6 6.18 25.11 11.89
N SER A 7 5.70 23.94 12.33
CA SER A 7 6.59 22.81 12.66
C SER A 7 7.26 22.21 11.43
N LEU A 8 6.54 22.15 10.30
CA LEU A 8 7.09 21.67 9.03
C LEU A 8 8.17 22.61 8.50
N SER A 9 7.93 23.92 8.50
CA SER A 9 8.94 24.90 8.05
C SER A 9 10.19 24.84 8.92
N ALA A 10 10.03 24.79 10.25
CA ALA A 10 11.15 24.64 11.18
C ALA A 10 11.96 23.37 10.90
N ALA A 11 11.31 22.23 10.68
CA ALA A 11 11.99 20.96 10.36
C ALA A 11 12.74 21.02 9.01
N THR A 12 12.20 21.74 8.02
CA THR A 12 12.87 21.90 6.72
C THR A 12 14.13 22.75 6.82
N ASP A 13 14.10 23.85 7.59
CA ASP A 13 15.26 24.71 7.82
C ASP A 13 16.37 23.98 8.57
N ASP A 14 15.99 23.19 9.58
CA ASP A 14 16.87 22.29 10.32
C ASP A 14 17.59 21.27 9.42
N ARG A 15 16.84 20.64 8.50
CA ARG A 15 17.40 19.69 7.53
C ARG A 15 18.36 20.39 6.56
N LYS A 16 18.02 21.59 6.10
CA LYS A 16 18.86 22.40 5.20
C LYS A 16 20.19 22.75 5.86
N ALA A 17 20.16 23.15 7.13
CA ALA A 17 21.36 23.45 7.91
C ALA A 17 22.26 22.21 8.10
N ARG A 18 21.68 21.03 8.39
CA ARG A 18 22.45 19.77 8.50
C ARG A 18 23.12 19.39 7.18
N LEU A 19 22.39 19.49 6.07
CA LEU A 19 22.94 19.16 4.75
C LEU A 19 24.06 20.13 4.34
N ALA A 20 23.94 21.42 4.63
CA ALA A 20 25.01 22.38 4.38
C ALA A 20 26.31 22.04 5.13
N LYS A 21 26.20 21.57 6.39
CA LYS A 21 27.36 21.10 7.17
C LYS A 21 28.01 19.86 6.54
N LEU A 22 27.23 18.94 5.98
CA LEU A 22 27.75 17.74 5.33
C LEU A 22 28.36 18.02 3.95
N LYS A 23 27.88 19.04 3.22
CA LYS A 23 28.46 19.42 1.90
C LYS A 23 29.92 19.84 1.97
N ASN A 24 30.36 20.40 3.09
CA ASN A 24 31.76 20.81 3.30
C ASN A 24 32.64 19.68 3.82
N LEU A 25 32.07 18.49 4.10
CA LEU A 25 32.83 17.32 4.52
C LEU A 25 33.48 16.68 3.29
N LYS A 26 34.62 17.23 2.86
CA LYS A 26 35.50 16.53 1.91
C LYS A 26 35.88 15.19 2.51
N ARG A 27 35.56 14.12 1.80
CA ARG A 27 36.02 12.75 2.08
C ARG A 27 37.54 12.83 2.27
N LYS A 28 38.03 12.56 3.49
CA LYS A 28 39.43 12.24 3.71
C LYS A 28 39.63 10.87 3.08
N GLN A 29 39.87 10.82 1.78
CA GLN A 29 40.32 9.60 1.14
C GLN A 29 41.74 9.36 1.69
N PRO A 30 42.01 8.27 2.45
CA PRO A 30 43.39 7.87 2.69
C PRO A 30 44.00 7.56 1.33
N GLY A 31 45.18 8.11 1.05
CA GLY A 31 45.84 8.06 -0.26
C GLY A 31 46.36 6.69 -0.69
N ASP A 32 45.83 5.59 -0.15
CA ASP A 32 46.35 4.22 -0.32
C ASP A 32 45.26 3.19 -0.67
N GLU A 33 44.22 3.58 -1.40
CA GLU A 33 43.39 2.60 -2.12
C GLU A 33 43.59 2.79 -3.62
N ILE A 34 44.44 1.91 -4.15
CA ILE A 34 44.57 1.62 -5.58
C ILE A 34 43.16 1.32 -6.11
N VAL A 35 42.62 2.26 -6.88
CA VAL A 35 41.41 2.04 -7.67
C VAL A 35 41.75 0.94 -8.68
N ALA A 36 41.25 -0.28 -8.42
CA ALA A 36 41.17 -1.30 -9.45
C ALA A 36 40.28 -0.75 -10.58
N PRO A 37 40.65 -0.93 -11.86
CA PRO A 37 39.96 -0.32 -12.97
C PRO A 37 38.48 -0.73 -12.97
N GLU A 38 37.62 0.27 -13.17
CA GLU A 38 36.21 0.12 -13.49
C GLU A 38 36.08 -0.69 -14.79
N SER A 39 36.12 -2.01 -14.69
CA SER A 39 35.78 -2.91 -15.78
C SER A 39 35.41 -4.26 -15.19
N GLU A 40 34.27 -4.79 -15.58
CA GLU A 40 33.78 -6.14 -15.24
C GLU A 40 33.08 -6.34 -13.89
N ARG A 41 32.16 -5.45 -13.49
CA ARG A 41 30.95 -5.93 -12.81
C ARG A 41 29.84 -6.03 -13.85
N GLY A 42 29.72 -7.21 -14.44
CA GLY A 42 28.58 -7.56 -15.29
C GLY A 42 27.29 -7.13 -14.61
N GLN A 43 26.40 -6.50 -15.37
CA GLN A 43 25.03 -6.23 -14.95
C GLN A 43 24.32 -7.57 -14.83
N SER A 44 24.60 -8.33 -13.77
CA SER A 44 23.61 -9.26 -13.25
C SER A 44 22.40 -8.39 -12.90
N PRO A 45 21.21 -8.61 -13.50
CA PRO A 45 20.04 -7.87 -13.08
C PRO A 45 19.90 -8.16 -11.59
N ALA A 46 19.96 -7.10 -10.77
CA ALA A 46 19.62 -7.23 -9.37
C ALA A 46 18.22 -7.86 -9.34
N VAL A 47 18.09 -9.00 -8.67
CA VAL A 47 16.78 -9.56 -8.35
C VAL A 47 16.17 -8.56 -7.38
N GLU A 48 15.53 -7.53 -7.94
CA GLU A 48 14.80 -6.54 -7.17
C GLU A 48 13.82 -7.32 -6.31
N PRO A 49 13.89 -7.20 -4.97
CA PRO A 49 12.98 -7.93 -4.11
C PRO A 49 11.55 -7.51 -4.45
N ASP A 50 10.62 -8.47 -4.44
CA ASP A 50 9.23 -8.22 -4.75
C ASP A 50 8.59 -7.33 -3.66
N VAL A 51 8.74 -6.02 -3.85
CA VAL A 51 8.30 -5.01 -2.88
C VAL A 51 6.78 -4.96 -2.74
N SER A 52 6.05 -5.54 -3.70
CA SER A 52 4.58 -5.61 -3.68
C SER A 52 4.05 -6.47 -2.53
N ARG A 53 4.83 -7.47 -2.10
CA ARG A 53 4.55 -8.29 -0.90
C ARG A 53 5.13 -7.71 0.38
N LEU A 54 6.20 -6.92 0.29
CA LEU A 54 6.91 -6.34 1.44
C LEU A 54 6.22 -5.09 2.02
N HIS A 55 5.63 -4.25 1.17
CA HIS A 55 5.07 -2.95 1.57
C HIS A 55 3.62 -2.82 1.10
N VAL A 56 2.70 -3.53 1.77
CA VAL A 56 1.25 -3.39 1.53
C VAL A 56 0.75 -2.09 2.20
N SER A 57 1.24 -0.94 1.74
CA SER A 57 0.82 0.37 2.27
C SER A 57 -0.49 0.88 1.67
N GLY A 58 -1.05 0.18 0.69
CA GLY A 58 -2.36 0.45 0.12
C GLY A 58 -3.38 -0.46 0.78
N ARG A 59 -4.32 0.11 1.53
CA ARG A 59 -5.36 -0.59 2.30
C ARG A 59 -6.30 -1.50 1.47
N ASN A 60 -5.99 -1.75 0.20
CA ASN A 60 -6.74 -2.66 -0.68
C ASN A 60 -5.94 -3.03 -1.95
N TYR A 61 -4.64 -3.39 -1.86
CA TYR A 61 -3.86 -3.85 -3.03
C TYR A 61 -3.67 -5.36 -2.98
N ASP A 62 -4.00 -6.05 -4.07
CA ASP A 62 -3.70 -7.47 -4.26
C ASP A 62 -2.51 -7.64 -5.22
N PRO A 63 -1.38 -8.23 -4.77
CA PRO A 63 -0.19 -8.40 -5.59
C PRO A 63 -0.38 -9.37 -6.76
N GLU A 64 -1.30 -10.33 -6.67
CA GLU A 64 -1.52 -11.33 -7.73
C GLU A 64 -2.28 -10.70 -8.92
N THR A 65 -3.33 -9.93 -8.63
CA THR A 65 -4.08 -9.18 -9.66
C THR A 65 -3.46 -7.84 -10.00
N ARG A 66 -2.42 -7.40 -9.26
CA ARG A 66 -1.77 -6.08 -9.35
C ARG A 66 -2.77 -4.93 -9.38
N GLY A 67 -3.84 -5.07 -8.62
CA GLY A 67 -5.01 -4.21 -8.70
C GLY A 67 -5.60 -3.87 -7.34
N PRO A 68 -6.54 -2.93 -7.31
CA PRO A 68 -7.35 -2.69 -6.13
C PRO A 68 -8.21 -3.93 -5.85
N LYS A 69 -8.12 -4.50 -4.65
CA LYS A 69 -8.99 -5.59 -4.21
C LYS A 69 -10.41 -5.04 -4.00
N LEU A 70 -11.23 -5.12 -5.04
CA LEU A 70 -12.57 -4.53 -5.03
C LEU A 70 -13.56 -5.53 -4.40
N GLY A 71 -13.94 -5.29 -3.14
CA GLY A 71 -15.05 -6.01 -2.50
C GLY A 71 -14.70 -7.39 -1.96
N PHE A 72 -15.61 -8.35 -2.19
CA PHE A 72 -15.54 -9.71 -1.69
C PHE A 72 -15.20 -10.69 -2.84
N GLU A 73 -14.23 -11.57 -2.63
CA GLU A 73 -13.84 -12.61 -3.61
C GLU A 73 -14.92 -13.67 -3.81
N GLN A 74 -15.77 -13.86 -2.80
CA GLN A 74 -16.86 -14.83 -2.79
C GLN A 74 -18.17 -14.09 -2.51
N ASP A 75 -19.27 -14.67 -2.97
CA ASP A 75 -20.61 -14.17 -2.63
C ASP A 75 -20.74 -14.12 -1.10
N PRO A 76 -21.01 -12.95 -0.48
CA PRO A 76 -21.18 -12.83 0.96
C PRO A 76 -22.29 -13.73 1.51
N THR A 77 -23.20 -14.20 0.64
CA THR A 77 -24.33 -15.04 1.02
C THR A 77 -24.02 -16.54 1.06
N LEU A 78 -22.86 -16.97 0.55
CA LEU A 78 -22.55 -18.38 0.30
C LEU A 78 -22.45 -19.24 1.58
N ASN A 79 -22.21 -18.62 2.74
CA ASN A 79 -22.11 -19.29 4.04
C ASN A 79 -23.13 -18.75 5.06
N LEU A 80 -24.28 -18.23 4.60
CA LEU A 80 -25.35 -17.80 5.49
C LEU A 80 -26.16 -18.99 5.99
N ASP A 81 -26.17 -19.20 7.31
CA ASP A 81 -27.04 -20.21 7.96
C ASP A 81 -28.53 -19.81 7.93
N LYS A 82 -28.82 -18.53 7.70
CA LYS A 82 -30.18 -17.97 7.74
C LYS A 82 -30.47 -17.22 6.43
N PRO A 83 -31.71 -17.28 5.91
CA PRO A 83 -32.08 -16.55 4.72
C PRO A 83 -31.92 -15.05 4.93
N THR A 84 -31.67 -14.35 3.84
CA THR A 84 -31.56 -12.88 3.84
C THR A 84 -32.91 -12.25 4.16
N LEU A 85 -32.89 -11.00 4.65
CA LEU A 85 -34.13 -10.25 4.92
C LEU A 85 -34.96 -10.07 3.65
N GLU A 86 -34.32 -9.94 2.50
CA GLU A 86 -34.98 -9.80 1.20
C GLU A 86 -35.74 -11.08 0.81
N GLU A 87 -35.13 -12.25 1.03
CA GLU A 87 -35.78 -13.55 0.81
C GLU A 87 -36.97 -13.75 1.76
N GLN A 88 -36.80 -13.43 3.05
CA GLN A 88 -37.89 -13.49 4.02
C GLN A 88 -39.05 -12.56 3.66
N ALA A 89 -38.74 -11.35 3.17
CA ALA A 89 -39.76 -10.42 2.71
C ALA A 89 -40.51 -10.95 1.48
N ALA A 90 -39.80 -11.58 0.54
CA ALA A 90 -40.41 -12.19 -0.65
C ALA A 90 -41.34 -13.36 -0.29
N GLU A 91 -40.96 -14.20 0.68
CA GLU A 91 -41.81 -15.28 1.21
C GLU A 91 -43.11 -14.71 1.81
N VAL A 92 -43.01 -13.69 2.66
CA VAL A 92 -44.16 -13.03 3.28
C VAL A 92 -45.07 -12.39 2.22
N GLU A 93 -44.50 -11.74 1.20
CA GLU A 93 -45.29 -11.16 0.11
C GLU A 93 -46.05 -12.24 -0.68
N ALA A 94 -45.41 -13.38 -0.95
CA ALA A 94 -46.04 -14.51 -1.63
C ALA A 94 -47.20 -15.09 -0.81
N GLU A 95 -47.02 -15.26 0.50
CA GLU A 95 -48.08 -15.71 1.40
C GLU A 95 -49.28 -14.74 1.41
N ILE A 96 -49.01 -13.44 1.45
CA ILE A 96 -50.06 -12.42 1.43
C ILE A 96 -50.82 -12.46 0.10
N LYS A 97 -50.12 -12.59 -1.03
CA LYS A 97 -50.74 -12.70 -2.36
C LYS A 97 -51.62 -13.95 -2.49
N GLN A 98 -51.20 -15.09 -1.94
CA GLN A 98 -52.00 -16.31 -1.94
C GLN A 98 -53.26 -16.17 -1.10
N LYS A 99 -53.13 -15.65 0.14
CA LYS A 99 -54.28 -15.39 1.02
C LYS A 99 -55.27 -14.37 0.47
N ALA A 100 -54.80 -13.45 -0.39
CA ALA A 100 -55.66 -12.47 -1.05
C ALA A 100 -56.39 -13.03 -2.27
N ALA A 101 -55.93 -14.15 -2.83
CA ALA A 101 -56.54 -14.82 -3.99
C ALA A 101 -57.51 -15.94 -3.58
N GLU A 102 -57.44 -16.40 -2.33
CA GLU A 102 -58.42 -17.28 -1.67
C GLU A 102 -59.65 -16.49 -1.20
#